data_AF-A0A2E0RVI3-F1
#
_entry.id   AF-A0A2E0RVI3-F1
#
_cell.length_a   1.000
_cell.length_b   1.000
_cell.length_c   1.000
_cell.angle_alpha   90.00
_cell.angle_beta   90.00
_cell.angle_gamma   90.00
#
_symmetry.space_group_name_H-M   'P 1'
#
loop_
_entity.id
_entity.type
_entity.pdbx_description
1 polymer ?
#
loop_
_entity_poly.entity_id
_entity_poly.type
_entity_poly.pdbx_seq_one_letter_code
_entity_poly.pdbx_strand_id
1 'polypeptide(L)'
;MNTYRAMSGLGPVTANATWSAEAQAHSCYMLQNGISHDEIVGKPGYTAGGDVAGNSGNVAVSSSINAKARNHIDLWMTGPFHAIGILRYSLRQSGFGLCTNSNTTPWKSGGTLDVIRGIDSSIPRPSTPITFPGNGATVPLNSFITEFPNPMTLCGWSGSAGLPLIAMMPNKVSNASATINGPNGPIETCVLHAGNTGADGTARAILDGDNAVVVMPRTVLPNGSYSVAVDSNGGAADWQFVVDTSAGLAANAPKLPDTRPSAAPVNFEPVDPFRLVDTRKGQGTTRIQAKSSVRITAATADVAAVSANFVAVRPSAPGHLTIYNCSSKVPEVSTLGYTPGTAIANQAIVPLDKGDFCVYAHASVDVVIDVNGYYRPSADASEFTPIDPKRLYDSRPGKRLAAGEERKIRVTGTVGGPPVGADAVALNVTAIRGSNLGHLQIYPCGATNSLETSTINYQPNEARPNSVVVGTDDQGQVCAKALTDLDIAIDVTGYFDDGAGYEFTALNPIRLFDSRKVFSGLNEVTSGQKVRAGQIVKLQIAGERGIPGDAKAASVNVTVTQPDHGLHVTVFPCGKQPTTSNVNAAPGQTVANGAMVKLSGSGQLCVTSLKSTHLIVDINGVWS
;
A
#
# COMPACT_ATOMS: atom_id res chain seq x y z
N MET A 1 7.87 -0.74 -24.90
CA MET A 1 6.98 0.17 -24.14
C MET A 1 6.39 -0.53 -22.91
N ASN A 2 5.45 -1.47 -23.06
CA ASN A 2 4.77 -2.09 -21.92
C ASN A 2 5.71 -2.79 -20.92
N THR A 3 6.84 -3.34 -21.37
CA THR A 3 7.87 -3.87 -20.49
C THR A 3 8.45 -2.82 -19.54
N TYR A 4 8.83 -1.64 -20.05
CA TYR A 4 9.34 -0.54 -19.22
C TYR A 4 8.27 0.03 -18.29
N ARG A 5 7.02 0.11 -18.76
CA ARG A 5 5.89 0.48 -17.91
C ARG A 5 5.72 -0.49 -16.75
N ALA A 6 5.77 -1.79 -17.01
CA ALA A 6 5.68 -2.82 -15.99
C ALA A 6 6.84 -2.73 -14.99
N MET A 7 8.09 -2.49 -15.45
CA MET A 7 9.24 -2.25 -14.57
C MET A 7 9.00 -1.09 -13.60
N SER A 8 8.29 -0.04 -14.03
CA SER A 8 7.89 1.11 -13.20
C SER A 8 6.58 0.89 -12.44
N GLY A 9 6.05 -0.34 -12.41
CA GLY A 9 4.84 -0.69 -11.71
C GLY A 9 3.55 -0.14 -12.33
N LEU A 10 3.56 0.16 -13.64
CA LEU A 10 2.42 0.67 -14.38
C LEU A 10 1.73 -0.42 -15.21
N GLY A 11 0.41 -0.29 -15.36
CA GLY A 11 -0.38 -1.14 -16.24
C GLY A 11 -0.04 -0.99 -17.74
N PRO A 12 -0.34 -2.01 -18.55
CA PRO A 12 -0.08 -1.99 -19.99
C PRO A 12 -0.96 -0.97 -20.70
N VAL A 13 -0.47 -0.50 -21.85
CA VAL A 13 -1.18 0.36 -22.80
C VAL A 13 -1.62 -0.49 -23.98
N THR A 14 -2.84 -0.25 -24.45
CA THR A 14 -3.43 -0.94 -25.60
C THR A 14 -3.03 -0.27 -26.90
N ALA A 15 -2.68 -1.05 -27.92
CA ALA A 15 -2.36 -0.52 -29.24
C ALA A 15 -3.63 -0.01 -29.96
N ASN A 16 -3.56 1.19 -30.54
CA ASN A 16 -4.58 1.75 -31.42
C ASN A 16 -4.09 1.63 -32.87
N ALA A 17 -4.76 0.80 -33.67
CA ALA A 17 -4.33 0.48 -35.03
C ALA A 17 -4.34 1.70 -35.97
N THR A 18 -5.33 2.59 -35.84
CA THR A 18 -5.40 3.83 -36.63
C THR A 18 -4.21 4.73 -36.31
N TRP A 19 -3.94 4.96 -35.02
CA TRP A 19 -2.82 5.79 -34.61
C TRP A 19 -1.46 5.18 -34.96
N SER A 20 -1.36 3.84 -34.99
CA SER A 20 -0.17 3.14 -35.48
C SER A 20 0.09 3.40 -36.96
N ALA A 21 -0.95 3.41 -37.81
CA ALA A 21 -0.81 3.71 -39.23
C ALA A 21 -0.39 5.18 -39.46
N GLU A 22 -0.98 6.10 -38.69
CA GLU A 22 -0.62 7.52 -38.72
C GLU A 22 0.83 7.75 -38.25
N ALA A 23 1.24 7.10 -37.15
CA ALA A 23 2.61 7.15 -36.66
C ALA A 23 3.61 6.57 -37.70
N GLN A 24 3.20 5.55 -38.45
CA GLN A 24 4.04 5.01 -39.52
C GLN A 24 4.20 5.99 -40.67
N ALA A 25 3.12 6.70 -41.04
CA ALA A 25 3.20 7.75 -42.05
C ALA A 25 4.18 8.86 -41.63
N HIS A 26 4.09 9.31 -40.37
CA HIS A 26 5.02 10.30 -39.82
C HIS A 26 6.47 9.82 -39.80
N SER A 27 6.68 8.55 -39.42
CA SER A 27 8.00 7.92 -39.47
C SER A 27 8.60 7.95 -40.88
N CYS A 28 7.79 7.73 -41.92
CA CYS A 28 8.25 7.82 -43.31
C CYS A 28 8.50 9.27 -43.76
N TYR A 29 7.66 10.21 -43.32
CA TYR A 29 7.85 11.63 -43.57
C TYR A 29 9.21 12.12 -43.06
N MET A 30 9.61 11.73 -41.84
CA MET A 30 10.91 12.12 -41.26
C MET A 30 12.11 11.63 -42.07
N LEU A 31 12.02 10.46 -42.70
CA LEU A 31 13.11 9.95 -43.54
C LEU A 31 13.35 10.82 -44.77
N GLN A 32 12.31 11.50 -45.27
CA GLN A 32 12.40 12.35 -46.46
C GLN A 32 12.69 13.81 -46.11
N ASN A 33 12.30 14.27 -44.92
CA ASN A 33 12.25 15.69 -44.59
C ASN A 33 13.10 16.10 -43.37
N GLY A 34 13.72 15.14 -42.68
CA GLY A 34 14.47 15.37 -41.44
C GLY A 34 13.63 15.11 -40.18
N ILE A 35 14.29 15.09 -39.03
CA ILE A 35 13.65 14.84 -37.73
C ILE A 35 12.81 16.05 -37.35
N SER A 36 11.53 15.83 -37.06
CA SER A 36 10.58 16.86 -36.65
C SER A 36 9.42 16.20 -35.92
N HIS A 37 8.70 16.97 -35.10
CA HIS A 37 7.36 16.59 -34.63
C HIS A 37 6.27 17.04 -35.61
N ASP A 38 6.52 18.12 -36.37
CA ASP A 38 5.56 18.70 -37.31
C ASP A 38 5.82 18.22 -38.74
N GLU A 39 4.73 17.98 -39.47
CA GLU A 39 4.76 17.85 -40.92
C GLU A 39 4.36 19.16 -41.60
N ILE A 40 4.97 19.43 -42.75
CA ILE A 40 4.71 20.64 -43.54
C ILE A 40 3.83 20.25 -44.72
N VAL A 41 2.63 20.84 -44.79
CA VAL A 41 1.69 20.63 -45.90
C VAL A 41 2.39 20.85 -47.24
N GLY A 42 2.23 19.88 -48.14
CA GLY A 42 2.81 19.92 -49.50
C GLY A 42 4.22 19.35 -49.63
N LYS A 43 4.90 18.98 -48.52
CA LYS A 43 6.15 18.22 -48.60
C LYS A 43 5.89 16.74 -48.92
N PRO A 44 6.84 16.05 -49.59
CA PRO A 44 6.74 14.62 -49.86
C PRO A 44 6.47 13.81 -48.58
N GLY A 45 5.53 12.87 -48.67
CA GLY A 45 5.14 12.01 -47.55
C GLY A 45 4.17 12.63 -46.54
N TYR A 46 3.76 13.90 -46.72
CA TYR A 46 2.80 14.55 -45.81
C TYR A 46 1.48 13.79 -45.72
N THR A 47 0.98 13.61 -44.50
CA THR A 47 -0.38 13.15 -44.21
C THR A 47 -0.95 13.90 -43.01
N ALA A 48 -2.24 14.24 -43.04
CA ALA A 48 -2.88 14.90 -41.91
C ALA A 48 -2.81 14.06 -40.61
N GLY A 49 -2.95 12.73 -40.73
CA GLY A 49 -2.80 11.83 -39.59
C GLY A 49 -1.37 11.73 -39.06
N GLY A 50 -0.37 11.71 -39.95
CA GLY A 50 1.04 11.70 -39.59
C GLY A 50 1.46 12.96 -38.83
N ASP A 51 1.00 14.12 -39.27
CA ASP A 51 1.21 15.39 -38.56
C ASP A 51 0.68 15.36 -37.12
N VAL A 52 -0.55 14.83 -36.95
CA VAL A 52 -1.14 14.63 -35.62
C VAL A 52 -0.32 13.63 -34.79
N ALA A 53 0.15 12.54 -35.38
CA ALA A 53 0.94 11.53 -34.68
C ALA A 53 2.31 12.03 -34.23
N GLY A 54 2.99 12.82 -35.07
CA GLY A 54 4.27 13.46 -34.73
C GLY A 54 4.14 14.46 -33.57
N ASN A 55 3.13 15.32 -33.63
CA ASN A 55 2.79 16.28 -32.58
C ASN A 55 2.40 15.62 -31.25
N SER A 56 1.88 14.39 -31.31
CA SER A 56 1.38 13.64 -30.14
C SER A 56 2.38 12.62 -29.59
N GLY A 57 3.58 12.52 -30.16
CA GLY A 57 4.42 11.35 -29.98
C GLY A 57 5.89 11.63 -29.77
N ASN A 58 6.58 10.64 -29.21
CA ASN A 58 8.03 10.57 -29.27
C ASN A 58 8.45 10.23 -30.70
N VAL A 59 9.49 10.91 -31.20
CA VAL A 59 10.03 10.69 -32.55
C VAL A 59 11.52 10.35 -32.47
N ALA A 60 11.98 9.48 -33.36
CA ALA A 60 13.39 9.11 -33.47
C ALA A 60 13.71 8.61 -34.88
N VAL A 61 14.98 8.70 -35.25
CA VAL A 61 15.51 8.16 -36.50
C VAL A 61 16.84 7.47 -36.27
N SER A 62 17.22 6.63 -37.21
CA SER A 62 18.51 5.94 -37.25
C SER A 62 19.07 5.93 -38.65
N SER A 63 20.38 6.08 -38.78
CA SER A 63 21.11 5.87 -40.04
C SER A 63 21.20 4.38 -40.42
N SER A 64 20.85 3.48 -39.50
CA SER A 64 20.78 2.03 -39.75
C SER A 64 19.40 1.64 -40.27
N ILE A 65 19.37 0.98 -41.43
CA ILE A 65 18.15 0.37 -41.98
C ILE A 65 17.62 -0.77 -41.10
N ASN A 66 18.51 -1.38 -40.30
CA ASN A 66 18.20 -2.53 -39.46
C ASN A 66 17.71 -2.14 -38.06
N ALA A 67 17.58 -0.84 -37.76
CA ALA A 67 17.04 -0.39 -36.48
C ALA A 67 15.57 -0.83 -36.36
N LYS A 68 15.30 -1.65 -35.35
CA LYS A 68 13.98 -2.22 -35.05
C LYS A 68 13.20 -1.29 -34.13
N ALA A 69 11.91 -1.56 -33.97
CA ALA A 69 11.04 -0.86 -33.01
C ALA A 69 11.65 -0.74 -31.61
N ARG A 70 12.28 -1.82 -31.13
CA ARG A 70 12.97 -1.82 -29.82
C ARG A 70 14.10 -0.81 -29.74
N ASN A 71 14.90 -0.62 -30.79
CA ASN A 71 16.01 0.33 -30.75
C ASN A 71 15.53 1.77 -30.51
N HIS A 72 14.41 2.16 -31.14
CA HIS A 72 13.79 3.47 -30.95
C HIS A 72 13.16 3.63 -29.57
N ILE A 73 12.50 2.58 -29.06
CA ILE A 73 11.93 2.58 -27.69
C ILE A 73 13.04 2.67 -26.64
N ASP A 74 14.09 1.88 -26.77
CA ASP A 74 15.21 1.88 -25.82
C ASP A 74 15.90 3.26 -25.82
N LEU A 75 16.07 3.89 -27.00
CA LEU A 75 16.55 5.27 -27.11
C LEU A 75 15.67 6.26 -26.32
N TRP A 76 14.35 6.23 -26.52
CA TRP A 76 13.43 7.10 -25.77
C TRP A 76 13.44 6.83 -24.26
N MET A 77 13.77 5.61 -23.82
CA MET A 77 13.91 5.31 -22.39
C MET A 77 15.26 5.77 -21.82
N THR A 78 16.26 6.06 -22.66
CA THR A 78 17.50 6.72 -22.23
C THR A 78 17.40 8.25 -22.19
N GLY A 79 16.39 8.83 -22.83
CA GLY A 79 16.07 10.26 -22.79
C GLY A 79 14.95 10.55 -21.78
N PRO A 80 15.20 11.29 -20.68
CA PRO A 80 14.21 11.47 -19.63
C PRO A 80 12.91 12.12 -20.12
N PHE A 81 12.97 13.08 -21.05
CA PHE A 81 11.78 13.81 -21.50
C PHE A 81 10.84 12.94 -22.34
N HIS A 82 11.38 12.09 -23.20
CA HIS A 82 10.63 11.07 -23.94
C HIS A 82 10.13 9.95 -23.02
N ALA A 83 10.97 9.50 -22.07
CA ALA A 83 10.63 8.44 -21.13
C ALA A 83 9.43 8.81 -20.24
N ILE A 84 9.33 10.08 -19.80
CA ILE A 84 8.20 10.57 -19.00
C ILE A 84 6.87 10.33 -19.72
N GLY A 85 6.77 10.61 -21.03
CA GLY A 85 5.56 10.34 -21.81
C GLY A 85 5.16 8.87 -21.82
N ILE A 86 6.15 7.97 -21.95
CA ILE A 86 5.94 6.51 -21.90
C ILE A 86 5.46 6.04 -20.53
N LEU A 87 5.93 6.69 -19.46
CA LEU A 87 5.67 6.35 -18.06
C LEU A 87 4.43 7.05 -17.47
N ARG A 88 3.66 7.79 -18.26
CA ARG A 88 2.41 8.41 -17.78
C ARG A 88 1.42 7.38 -17.25
N TYR A 89 1.00 7.56 -16.00
CA TYR A 89 0.05 6.68 -15.33
C TYR A 89 -1.34 6.68 -15.97
N SER A 90 -1.71 7.78 -16.62
CA SER A 90 -2.99 8.00 -17.28
C SER A 90 -3.02 7.53 -18.74
N LEU A 91 -1.88 7.11 -19.31
CA LEU A 91 -1.84 6.59 -20.67
C LEU A 91 -2.55 5.22 -20.74
N ARG A 92 -3.50 5.07 -21.65
CA ARG A 92 -4.34 3.85 -21.83
C ARG A 92 -4.25 3.28 -23.24
N GLN A 93 -4.12 4.15 -24.23
CA GLN A 93 -3.91 3.77 -25.63
C GLN A 93 -2.65 4.42 -26.20
N SER A 94 -2.07 3.81 -27.23
CA SER A 94 -0.92 4.37 -27.96
C SER A 94 -0.88 3.79 -29.37
N GLY A 95 -0.27 4.53 -30.30
CA GLY A 95 0.05 4.08 -31.65
C GLY A 95 1.56 4.11 -31.85
N PHE A 96 2.12 3.01 -32.36
CA PHE A 96 3.52 2.96 -32.79
C PHE A 96 3.61 2.66 -34.28
N GLY A 97 4.46 3.39 -34.99
CA GLY A 97 4.78 3.16 -36.39
C GLY A 97 6.29 3.15 -36.61
N LEU A 98 6.75 2.26 -37.48
CA LEU A 98 8.14 2.16 -37.93
C LEU A 98 8.16 2.31 -39.45
N CYS A 99 9.06 3.14 -39.96
CA CYS A 99 9.34 3.22 -41.38
C CYS A 99 10.82 2.95 -41.65
N THR A 100 11.12 2.24 -42.73
CA THR A 100 12.48 1.96 -43.18
C THR A 100 12.61 2.26 -44.67
N ASN A 101 13.64 2.99 -45.06
CA ASN A 101 13.94 3.30 -46.46
C ASN A 101 15.46 3.38 -46.67
N SER A 102 16.01 2.52 -47.53
CA SER A 102 17.46 2.49 -47.79
C SER A 102 17.96 3.68 -48.62
N ASN A 103 17.06 4.37 -49.31
CA ASN A 103 17.38 5.41 -50.29
C ASN A 103 17.39 6.83 -49.68
N THR A 104 16.99 6.98 -48.42
CA THR A 104 17.00 8.25 -47.71
C THR A 104 18.32 8.47 -46.97
N THR A 105 18.76 9.73 -46.89
CA THR A 105 20.04 10.13 -46.27
C THR A 105 19.82 11.36 -45.38
N PRO A 106 20.39 11.43 -44.17
CA PRO A 106 21.23 10.41 -43.53
C PRO A 106 20.44 9.27 -42.87
N TRP A 107 19.13 9.41 -42.75
CA TRP A 107 18.27 8.50 -41.98
C TRP A 107 17.68 7.39 -42.84
N LYS A 108 17.71 6.16 -42.33
CA LYS A 108 17.21 4.96 -43.02
C LYS A 108 16.09 4.24 -42.26
N SER A 109 15.91 4.53 -40.99
CA SER A 109 14.82 4.02 -40.15
C SER A 109 14.29 5.14 -39.28
N GLY A 110 12.97 5.21 -39.11
CA GLY A 110 12.27 6.22 -38.33
C GLY A 110 11.18 5.57 -37.49
N GLY A 111 11.01 6.03 -36.27
CA GLY A 111 9.98 5.57 -35.35
C GLY A 111 9.19 6.72 -34.77
N THR A 112 7.89 6.52 -34.62
CA THR A 112 6.97 7.45 -33.96
C THR A 112 6.10 6.68 -32.99
N LEU A 113 6.00 7.15 -31.74
CA LEU A 113 5.21 6.55 -30.68
C LEU A 113 4.31 7.60 -30.04
N ASP A 114 3.01 7.44 -30.18
CA ASP A 114 2.03 8.31 -29.54
C ASP A 114 2.04 8.14 -28.01
N VAL A 115 2.27 9.23 -27.28
CA VAL A 115 2.31 9.24 -25.81
C VAL A 115 1.38 10.30 -25.22
N ILE A 116 0.48 10.86 -26.04
CA ILE A 116 -0.39 11.99 -25.67
C ILE A 116 -1.87 11.68 -25.92
N ARG A 117 -2.27 11.23 -27.11
CA ARG A 117 -3.71 11.11 -27.46
C ARG A 117 -4.45 10.07 -26.64
N GLY A 118 -3.76 9.06 -26.12
CA GLY A 118 -4.34 8.02 -25.28
C GLY A 118 -4.34 8.31 -23.78
N ILE A 119 -4.07 9.55 -23.37
CA ILE A 119 -4.14 9.97 -21.97
C ILE A 119 -5.61 10.08 -21.54
N ASP A 120 -5.97 9.34 -20.48
CA ASP A 120 -7.25 9.45 -19.79
C ASP A 120 -7.12 10.39 -18.59
N SER A 121 -7.57 11.65 -18.76
CA SER A 121 -7.51 12.69 -17.73
C SER A 121 -8.45 12.46 -16.56
N SER A 122 -9.37 11.49 -16.64
CA SER A 122 -10.23 11.11 -15.51
C SER A 122 -9.51 10.30 -14.45
N ILE A 123 -8.34 9.73 -14.80
CA ILE A 123 -7.54 8.94 -13.87
C ILE A 123 -6.82 9.89 -12.90
N PRO A 124 -7.08 9.84 -11.59
CA PRO A 124 -6.31 10.57 -10.59
C PRO A 124 -4.84 10.13 -10.57
N ARG A 125 -3.99 11.10 -10.25
CA ARG A 125 -2.57 10.88 -10.03
C ARG A 125 -2.33 9.91 -8.87
N PRO A 126 -1.40 8.95 -9.00
CA PRO A 126 -1.07 8.01 -7.93
C PRO A 126 -0.58 8.75 -6.67
N SER A 127 -0.98 8.24 -5.51
CA SER A 127 -0.53 8.78 -4.22
C SER A 127 0.91 8.38 -3.88
N THR A 128 1.55 7.55 -4.69
CA THR A 128 2.96 7.18 -4.56
C THR A 128 3.75 7.48 -5.82
N PRO A 129 5.04 7.82 -5.69
CA PRO A 129 5.87 8.12 -6.84
C PRO A 129 5.96 6.96 -7.84
N ILE A 130 6.05 7.29 -9.12
CA ILE A 130 6.39 6.34 -10.19
C ILE A 130 7.88 6.52 -10.46
N THR A 131 8.66 5.44 -10.35
CA THR A 131 10.11 5.51 -10.53
C THR A 131 10.57 4.76 -11.78
N PHE A 132 11.63 5.27 -12.41
CA PHE A 132 12.33 4.59 -13.49
C PHE A 132 13.86 4.68 -13.30
N PRO A 133 14.58 3.56 -13.46
CA PRO A 133 14.09 2.19 -13.39
C PRO A 133 13.27 1.96 -12.12
N GLY A 134 12.21 1.15 -12.18
CA GLY A 134 11.34 0.97 -11.02
C GLY A 134 11.99 0.16 -9.91
N ASN A 135 11.38 0.20 -8.72
CA ASN A 135 11.93 -0.46 -7.53
C ASN A 135 12.08 -1.98 -7.73
N GLY A 136 13.27 -2.53 -7.51
CA GLY A 136 13.61 -3.93 -7.73
C GLY A 136 13.73 -4.35 -9.20
N ALA A 137 13.63 -3.43 -10.16
CA ALA A 137 13.72 -3.76 -11.58
C ALA A 137 15.17 -4.03 -12.02
N THR A 138 15.34 -4.89 -13.02
CA THR A 138 16.59 -5.03 -13.78
C THR A 138 16.44 -4.36 -15.13
N VAL A 139 17.30 -3.39 -15.44
CA VAL A 139 17.27 -2.61 -16.68
C VAL A 139 18.51 -2.92 -17.54
N PRO A 140 18.35 -3.11 -18.87
CA PRO A 140 19.47 -3.34 -19.78
C PRO A 140 20.11 -2.04 -20.32
N LEU A 141 19.68 -0.88 -19.80
CA LEU A 141 20.16 0.44 -20.19
C LEU A 141 21.07 1.00 -19.10
N ASN A 142 22.14 1.71 -19.47
CA ASN A 142 23.12 2.17 -18.49
C ASN A 142 23.68 3.58 -18.73
N SER A 143 23.32 4.23 -19.84
CA SER A 143 23.79 5.56 -20.20
C SER A 143 22.69 6.40 -20.85
N PHE A 144 22.85 7.73 -20.75
CA PHE A 144 22.16 8.68 -21.61
C PHE A 144 22.77 8.62 -23.02
N ILE A 145 21.93 8.62 -24.05
CA ILE A 145 22.37 8.57 -25.45
C ILE A 145 22.21 9.93 -26.13
N THR A 146 20.98 10.36 -26.37
CA THR A 146 20.67 11.66 -26.95
C THR A 146 19.20 12.02 -26.75
N GLU A 147 18.91 13.31 -26.65
CA GLU A 147 17.55 13.85 -26.54
C GLU A 147 17.55 15.36 -26.83
N PHE A 148 16.41 15.89 -27.27
CA PHE A 148 16.10 17.30 -27.22
C PHE A 148 14.77 17.52 -26.48
N PRO A 149 14.68 18.43 -25.49
CA PRO A 149 15.77 19.19 -24.86
C PRO A 149 16.89 18.30 -24.29
N ASN A 150 18.12 18.81 -24.21
CA ASN A 150 19.25 18.00 -23.76
C ASN A 150 19.45 18.13 -22.24
N PRO A 151 19.25 17.06 -21.44
CA PRO A 151 19.43 17.12 -19.99
C PRO A 151 20.88 17.38 -19.58
N MET A 152 21.87 16.99 -20.40
CA MET A 152 23.29 17.27 -20.12
C MET A 152 23.57 18.76 -20.10
N THR A 153 23.03 19.52 -21.06
CA THR A 153 23.21 20.97 -21.10
C THR A 153 22.52 21.66 -19.94
N LEU A 154 21.35 21.15 -19.50
CA LEU A 154 20.65 21.66 -18.32
C LEU A 154 21.45 21.42 -17.02
N CYS A 155 22.25 20.35 -16.99
CA CYS A 155 23.20 20.08 -15.90
C CYS A 155 24.53 20.83 -16.02
N GLY A 156 24.75 21.61 -17.09
CA GLY A 156 26.05 22.23 -17.38
C GLY A 156 27.14 21.21 -17.73
N TRP A 157 26.76 20.02 -18.20
CA TRP A 157 27.65 18.91 -18.48
C TRP A 157 27.88 18.70 -19.98
N SER A 158 29.02 18.09 -20.29
CA SER A 158 29.38 17.57 -21.61
C SER A 158 29.89 16.12 -21.50
N GLY A 159 30.04 15.44 -22.64
CA GLY A 159 30.53 14.06 -22.70
C GLY A 159 29.44 13.04 -22.47
N SER A 160 29.73 12.01 -21.67
CA SER A 160 28.80 10.92 -21.35
C SER A 160 28.20 11.11 -19.96
N ALA A 161 27.06 10.46 -19.73
CA ALA A 161 26.39 10.35 -18.44
C ALA A 161 25.71 9.00 -18.30
N GLY A 162 25.36 8.64 -17.07
CA GLY A 162 24.61 7.44 -16.74
C GLY A 162 23.17 7.49 -17.23
N LEU A 163 22.50 6.35 -17.13
CA LEU A 163 21.07 6.25 -17.42
C LEU A 163 20.32 7.26 -16.54
N PRO A 164 19.55 8.19 -17.13
CA PRO A 164 18.73 9.12 -16.36
C PRO A 164 17.67 8.37 -15.55
N LEU A 165 17.57 8.71 -14.27
CA LEU A 165 16.56 8.15 -13.37
C LEU A 165 15.40 9.14 -13.23
N ILE A 166 14.19 8.65 -13.04
CA ILE A 166 12.97 9.47 -13.00
C ILE A 166 12.18 9.13 -11.75
N ALA A 167 11.67 10.14 -11.06
CA ALA A 167 10.66 10.02 -10.02
C ALA A 167 9.51 11.01 -10.31
N MET A 168 8.34 10.49 -10.72
CA MET A 168 7.13 11.30 -10.95
C MET A 168 6.33 11.36 -9.65
N MET A 169 6.25 12.54 -9.03
CA MET A 169 5.74 12.70 -7.67
C MET A 169 4.21 12.86 -7.61
N PRO A 170 3.59 12.51 -6.46
CA PRO A 170 2.15 12.71 -6.24
C PRO A 170 1.73 14.18 -6.29
N ASN A 171 2.58 15.10 -5.82
CA ASN A 171 2.27 16.53 -5.78
C ASN A 171 3.28 17.34 -6.60
N LYS A 172 2.93 18.60 -6.86
CA LYS A 172 3.75 19.54 -7.63
C LYS A 172 5.16 19.65 -7.07
N VAL A 173 6.16 19.56 -7.94
CA VAL A 173 7.57 19.66 -7.59
C VAL A 173 8.12 21.00 -8.05
N SER A 174 8.64 21.77 -7.11
CA SER A 174 9.39 23.01 -7.38
C SER A 174 10.78 23.00 -6.77
N ASN A 175 11.08 22.05 -5.89
CA ASN A 175 12.39 21.84 -5.29
C ASN A 175 12.61 20.34 -5.03
N ALA A 176 13.80 19.82 -5.33
CA ALA A 176 14.15 18.43 -5.08
C ALA A 176 15.66 18.25 -4.83
N SER A 177 16.01 17.22 -4.07
CA SER A 177 17.36 16.70 -3.91
C SER A 177 17.36 15.19 -4.16
N ALA A 178 18.51 14.64 -4.53
CA ALA A 178 18.64 13.20 -4.76
C ALA A 178 20.04 12.69 -4.42
N THR A 179 20.12 11.40 -4.10
CA THR A 179 21.38 10.65 -3.95
C THR A 179 21.28 9.33 -4.70
N ILE A 180 22.41 8.89 -5.27
CA ILE A 180 22.57 7.56 -5.87
C ILE A 180 23.79 6.90 -5.25
N ASN A 181 23.62 5.69 -4.74
CA ASN A 181 24.73 4.82 -4.37
C ASN A 181 24.73 3.60 -5.30
N GLY A 182 25.86 3.37 -5.97
CA GLY A 182 26.09 2.22 -6.83
C GLY A 182 27.06 1.21 -6.21
N PRO A 183 27.45 0.17 -6.98
CA PRO A 183 28.36 -0.88 -6.50
C PRO A 183 29.75 -0.35 -6.11
N ASN A 184 30.14 0.80 -6.66
CA ASN A 184 31.44 1.44 -6.41
C ASN A 184 31.34 2.66 -5.48
N GLY A 185 30.23 2.82 -4.76
CA GLY A 185 29.99 3.94 -3.85
C GLY A 185 29.05 5.03 -4.41
N PRO A 186 29.02 6.21 -3.76
CA PRO A 186 28.17 7.33 -4.17
C PRO A 186 28.53 7.85 -5.57
N ILE A 187 27.52 8.27 -6.33
CA ILE A 187 27.68 8.82 -7.68
C ILE A 187 27.30 10.30 -7.66
N GLU A 188 28.11 11.15 -8.29
CA GLU A 188 27.77 12.56 -8.50
C GLU A 188 26.49 12.66 -9.35
N THR A 189 25.55 13.50 -8.91
CA THR A 189 24.25 13.65 -9.57
C THR A 189 23.89 15.09 -9.83
N CYS A 190 23.18 15.31 -10.93
CA CYS A 190 22.46 16.54 -11.22
C CYS A 190 20.96 16.25 -11.13
N VAL A 191 20.20 17.13 -10.46
CA VAL A 191 18.76 16.97 -10.24
C VAL A 191 18.01 18.02 -11.04
N LEU A 192 17.14 17.61 -11.95
CA LEU A 192 16.32 18.48 -12.78
C LEU A 192 14.85 18.37 -12.37
N HIS A 193 14.19 19.52 -12.22
CA HIS A 193 12.76 19.64 -11.94
C HIS A 193 12.24 20.95 -12.55
N ALA A 194 10.91 21.17 -12.52
CA ALA A 194 10.30 22.37 -13.13
C ALA A 194 10.85 23.70 -12.57
N GLY A 195 11.35 23.71 -11.34
CA GLY A 195 11.87 24.88 -10.65
C GLY A 195 13.26 25.34 -11.11
N ASN A 196 14.07 24.46 -11.72
CA ASN A 196 15.44 24.78 -12.13
C ASN A 196 15.72 24.56 -13.63
N THR A 197 14.68 24.24 -14.41
CA THR A 197 14.75 24.04 -15.87
C THR A 197 14.18 25.20 -16.68
N GLY A 198 13.83 26.32 -16.03
CA GLY A 198 13.05 27.41 -16.64
C GLY A 198 13.68 28.15 -17.82
N ALA A 199 14.97 27.96 -18.10
CA ALA A 199 15.60 28.47 -19.32
C ALA A 199 15.15 27.72 -20.59
N ASP A 200 14.64 26.49 -20.45
CA ASP A 200 14.08 25.68 -21.52
C ASP A 200 12.58 25.47 -21.28
N GLY A 201 11.76 26.15 -22.09
CA GLY A 201 10.30 26.12 -21.94
C GLY A 201 9.71 24.71 -22.08
N THR A 202 10.30 23.87 -22.92
CA THR A 202 9.81 22.51 -23.21
C THR A 202 10.16 21.56 -22.07
N ALA A 203 11.43 21.54 -21.62
CA ALA A 203 11.86 20.70 -20.51
C ALA A 203 11.04 21.02 -19.24
N ARG A 204 10.88 22.31 -18.95
CA ARG A 204 10.07 22.76 -17.82
C ARG A 204 8.61 22.30 -17.94
N ALA A 205 8.00 22.43 -19.11
CA ALA A 205 6.60 22.04 -19.32
C ALA A 205 6.39 20.53 -19.09
N ILE A 206 7.31 19.69 -19.58
CA ILE A 206 7.25 18.24 -19.38
C ILE A 206 7.38 17.89 -17.89
N LEU A 207 8.36 18.48 -17.20
CA LEU A 207 8.59 18.21 -15.78
C LEU A 207 7.43 18.71 -14.89
N ASP A 208 6.86 19.88 -15.18
CA ASP A 208 5.72 20.45 -14.42
C ASP A 208 4.43 19.65 -14.66
N GLY A 209 4.17 19.24 -15.91
CA GLY A 209 2.96 18.48 -16.26
C GLY A 209 2.88 17.12 -15.56
N ASP A 210 4.03 16.50 -15.33
CA ASP A 210 4.13 15.15 -14.77
C ASP A 210 4.70 15.11 -13.33
N ASN A 211 4.91 16.26 -12.68
CA ASN A 211 5.54 16.40 -11.36
C ASN A 211 6.87 15.64 -11.26
N ALA A 212 7.65 15.65 -12.32
CA ALA A 212 8.81 14.78 -12.47
C ALA A 212 10.08 15.42 -11.88
N VAL A 213 10.85 14.58 -11.19
CA VAL A 213 12.26 14.79 -10.86
C VAL A 213 13.08 13.86 -11.74
N VAL A 214 14.06 14.43 -12.46
CA VAL A 214 15.05 13.66 -13.22
C VAL A 214 16.37 13.71 -12.47
N VAL A 215 16.97 12.56 -12.20
CA VAL A 215 18.27 12.41 -11.56
C VAL A 215 19.26 11.91 -12.59
N MET A 216 20.19 12.78 -12.99
CA MET A 216 21.24 12.49 -13.97
C MET A 216 22.50 11.99 -13.25
N PRO A 217 22.94 10.74 -13.46
CA PRO A 217 24.22 10.27 -12.94
C PRO A 217 25.39 10.79 -13.79
N ARG A 218 26.45 11.29 -13.17
CA ARG A 218 27.61 11.87 -13.90
C ARG A 218 28.34 10.86 -14.78
N THR A 219 28.32 9.59 -14.40
CA THR A 219 29.07 8.52 -15.08
C THR A 219 28.14 7.44 -15.61
N VAL A 220 28.56 6.77 -16.69
CA VAL A 220 27.91 5.56 -17.20
C VAL A 220 27.80 4.54 -16.07
N LEU A 221 26.62 3.96 -15.90
CA LEU A 221 26.36 3.03 -14.81
C LEU A 221 26.98 1.65 -15.14
N PRO A 222 27.95 1.14 -14.37
CA PRO A 222 28.38 -0.25 -14.51
C PRO A 222 27.25 -1.24 -14.16
N ASN A 223 27.37 -2.50 -14.60
CA ASN A 223 26.45 -3.53 -14.13
C ASN A 223 26.54 -3.65 -12.60
N GLY A 224 25.40 -3.72 -11.91
CA GLY A 224 25.35 -3.78 -10.46
C GLY A 224 24.05 -3.28 -9.85
N SER A 225 23.98 -3.30 -8.53
CA SER A 225 22.82 -2.82 -7.76
C SER A 225 22.99 -1.36 -7.36
N TYR A 226 21.89 -0.62 -7.42
CA TYR A 226 21.81 0.80 -7.12
C TYR A 226 20.73 1.08 -6.09
N SER A 227 20.97 2.02 -5.19
CA SER A 227 19.96 2.61 -4.31
C SER A 227 19.84 4.09 -4.57
N VAL A 228 18.61 4.59 -4.63
CA VAL A 228 18.30 5.98 -4.95
C VAL A 228 17.36 6.53 -3.89
N ALA A 229 17.62 7.74 -3.44
CA ALA A 229 16.72 8.51 -2.59
C ALA A 229 16.46 9.86 -3.26
N VAL A 230 15.20 10.25 -3.37
CA VAL A 230 14.76 11.57 -3.86
C VAL A 230 13.85 12.19 -2.82
N ASP A 231 14.19 13.38 -2.34
CA ASP A 231 13.35 14.18 -1.46
C ASP A 231 12.90 15.45 -2.18
N SER A 232 11.60 15.77 -2.10
CA SER A 232 11.03 16.92 -2.78
C SER A 232 9.80 17.45 -2.05
N ASN A 233 9.43 18.69 -2.35
CA ASN A 233 8.16 19.24 -1.85
C ASN A 233 6.92 18.53 -2.44
N GLY A 234 7.09 17.79 -3.53
CA GLY A 234 6.03 17.01 -4.17
C GLY A 234 5.80 15.62 -3.55
N GLY A 235 6.74 15.16 -2.72
CA GLY A 235 6.81 13.79 -2.19
C GLY A 235 8.25 13.27 -2.15
N ALA A 236 8.45 12.12 -1.51
CA ALA A 236 9.75 11.46 -1.43
C ALA A 236 9.68 10.05 -2.04
N ALA A 237 10.79 9.59 -2.62
CA ALA A 237 10.93 8.28 -3.23
C ALA A 237 12.27 7.63 -2.86
N ASP A 238 12.21 6.43 -2.28
CA ASP A 238 13.38 5.58 -2.04
C ASP A 238 13.20 4.26 -2.77
N TRP A 239 14.17 3.87 -3.61
CA TRP A 239 14.08 2.61 -4.35
C TRP A 239 15.45 2.03 -4.71
N GLN A 240 15.43 0.78 -5.14
CA GLN A 240 16.61 0.08 -5.64
C GLN A 240 16.37 -0.43 -7.06
N PHE A 241 17.42 -0.62 -7.84
CA PHE A 241 17.34 -1.28 -9.15
C PHE A 241 18.67 -1.92 -9.51
N VAL A 242 18.67 -2.75 -10.55
CA VAL A 242 19.87 -3.42 -11.08
C VAL A 242 20.10 -2.98 -12.52
N VAL A 243 21.33 -2.61 -12.84
CA VAL A 243 21.80 -2.49 -14.22
C VAL A 243 22.41 -3.83 -14.63
N ASP A 244 21.90 -4.43 -15.69
CA ASP A 244 22.50 -5.59 -16.36
C ASP A 244 22.34 -5.46 -17.87
N THR A 245 23.39 -4.94 -18.52
CA THR A 245 23.43 -4.73 -19.97
C THR A 245 23.36 -6.01 -20.81
N SER A 246 23.51 -7.20 -20.19
CA SER A 246 23.36 -8.49 -20.86
C SER A 246 21.95 -9.06 -20.74
N ALA A 247 21.11 -8.52 -19.84
CA ALA A 247 19.78 -9.02 -19.59
C ALA A 247 18.85 -8.84 -20.80
N GLY A 248 18.01 -9.84 -21.06
CA GLY A 248 16.86 -9.69 -21.94
C GLY A 248 15.87 -8.65 -21.39
N LEU A 249 15.14 -7.98 -22.27
CA LEU A 249 14.08 -7.04 -21.84
C LEU A 249 12.87 -7.85 -21.33
N ALA A 250 12.86 -8.15 -20.04
CA ALA A 250 11.78 -8.88 -19.37
C ALA A 250 10.87 -7.94 -18.59
N ALA A 251 9.55 -8.18 -18.62
CA ALA A 251 8.59 -7.49 -17.78
C ALA A 251 8.67 -8.00 -16.33
N ASN A 252 9.82 -7.76 -15.70
CA ASN A 252 9.97 -8.01 -14.27
C ASN A 252 9.39 -6.79 -13.56
N ALA A 253 8.07 -6.77 -13.38
CA ALA A 253 7.45 -5.81 -12.48
C ALA A 253 8.11 -5.92 -11.09
N PRO A 254 8.21 -4.82 -10.32
CA PRO A 254 8.67 -4.85 -8.94
C PRO A 254 8.08 -6.04 -8.20
N LYS A 255 8.89 -6.98 -7.70
CA LYS A 255 8.31 -8.12 -6.98
C LYS A 255 7.61 -7.56 -5.74
N LEU A 256 6.31 -7.85 -5.61
CA LEU A 256 5.58 -7.51 -4.40
C LEU A 256 6.28 -8.13 -3.18
N PRO A 257 6.25 -7.45 -2.02
CA PRO A 257 6.77 -8.05 -0.80
C PRO A 257 6.08 -9.39 -0.54
N ASP A 258 6.87 -10.45 -0.43
CA ASP A 258 6.42 -11.73 0.13
C ASP A 258 6.55 -11.67 1.65
N THR A 259 5.73 -12.45 2.34
CA THR A 259 5.86 -12.72 3.76
C THR A 259 6.51 -14.08 4.01
N ARG A 260 6.93 -14.31 5.25
CA ARG A 260 7.42 -15.59 5.75
C ARG A 260 6.96 -15.76 7.20
N PRO A 261 6.74 -17.00 7.66
CA PRO A 261 6.58 -17.30 9.08
C PRO A 261 7.75 -16.72 9.88
N SER A 262 7.43 -15.96 10.93
CA SER A 262 8.44 -15.44 11.86
C SER A 262 8.73 -16.40 13.02
N ALA A 263 7.86 -17.40 13.22
CA ALA A 263 7.96 -18.44 14.22
C ALA A 263 7.23 -19.71 13.75
N ALA A 264 7.39 -20.81 14.48
CA ALA A 264 6.56 -22.00 14.30
C ALA A 264 5.09 -21.71 14.69
N PRO A 265 4.11 -22.49 14.18
CA PRO A 265 2.73 -22.41 14.63
C PRO A 265 2.61 -22.59 16.15
N VAL A 266 1.71 -21.83 16.78
CA VAL A 266 1.52 -21.78 18.24
C VAL A 266 0.06 -21.45 18.61
N ASN A 267 -0.34 -21.75 19.84
CA ASN A 267 -1.70 -21.53 20.33
C ASN A 267 -1.84 -20.24 21.15
N PHE A 268 -3.09 -19.83 21.38
CA PHE A 268 -3.41 -18.58 22.09
C PHE A 268 -3.64 -18.82 23.58
N GLU A 269 -2.94 -18.07 24.41
CA GLU A 269 -3.15 -18.02 25.85
C GLU A 269 -3.79 -16.68 26.24
N PRO A 270 -5.07 -16.64 26.64
CA PRO A 270 -5.69 -15.43 27.14
C PRO A 270 -5.10 -15.02 28.48
N VAL A 271 -4.99 -13.71 28.73
CA VAL A 271 -4.61 -13.19 30.04
C VAL A 271 -5.60 -12.14 30.51
N ASP A 272 -5.65 -11.90 31.82
CA ASP A 272 -6.31 -10.73 32.38
C ASP A 272 -5.71 -9.46 31.77
N PRO A 273 -6.51 -8.63 31.05
CA PRO A 273 -5.94 -7.51 30.33
C PRO A 273 -5.22 -6.53 31.25
N PHE A 274 -4.02 -6.11 30.86
CA PHE A 274 -3.20 -5.16 31.62
C PHE A 274 -2.50 -4.15 30.71
N ARG A 275 -2.16 -2.98 31.26
CA ARG A 275 -1.43 -1.95 30.52
C ARG A 275 0.08 -2.23 30.53
N LEU A 276 0.64 -2.49 29.35
CA LEU A 276 2.08 -2.63 29.17
C LEU A 276 2.76 -1.26 29.02
N VAL A 277 2.19 -0.38 28.19
CA VAL A 277 2.78 0.93 27.86
C VAL A 277 1.78 2.06 28.06
N ASP A 278 2.26 3.16 28.64
CA ASP A 278 1.58 4.46 28.65
C ASP A 278 2.61 5.58 28.54
N THR A 279 2.89 6.03 27.31
CA THR A 279 3.92 7.06 27.12
C THR A 279 3.54 8.40 27.74
N ARG A 280 2.26 8.62 28.04
CA ARG A 280 1.79 9.84 28.71
C ARG A 280 2.24 9.90 30.16
N LYS A 281 2.47 8.73 30.78
CA LYS A 281 2.97 8.55 32.15
C LYS A 281 4.45 8.15 32.19
N GLY A 282 5.10 8.01 31.02
CA GLY A 282 6.47 7.48 30.91
C GLY A 282 6.58 5.99 31.23
N GLN A 283 5.47 5.24 31.19
CA GLN A 283 5.45 3.80 31.46
C GLN A 283 5.89 3.02 30.21
N GLY A 284 6.90 2.17 30.36
CA GLY A 284 7.46 1.32 29.29
C GLY A 284 8.33 2.08 28.29
N THR A 285 7.90 3.26 27.85
CA THR A 285 8.69 4.17 27.02
C THR A 285 8.16 5.60 27.10
N THR A 286 8.79 6.54 26.38
CA THR A 286 8.38 7.94 26.26
C THR A 286 7.69 8.20 24.93
N ARG A 287 7.18 9.42 24.75
CA ARG A 287 6.49 9.84 23.53
C ARG A 287 7.35 9.58 22.29
N ILE A 288 6.79 8.84 21.34
CA ILE A 288 7.49 8.43 20.12
C ILE A 288 7.60 9.62 19.18
N GLN A 289 8.79 9.85 18.61
CA GLN A 289 9.04 10.97 17.70
C GLN A 289 8.71 10.62 16.25
N ALA A 290 8.40 11.65 15.45
CA ALA A 290 8.11 11.48 14.03
C ALA A 290 9.25 10.77 13.29
N LYS A 291 8.88 9.83 12.42
CA LYS A 291 9.78 9.03 11.58
C LYS A 291 10.82 8.23 12.39
N SER A 292 10.47 7.78 13.60
CA SER A 292 11.34 6.97 14.45
C SER A 292 10.66 5.67 14.90
N SER A 293 11.49 4.67 15.21
CA SER A 293 11.06 3.40 15.81
C SER A 293 11.50 3.30 17.27
N VAL A 294 10.65 2.71 18.10
CA VAL A 294 10.96 2.35 19.49
C VAL A 294 10.78 0.85 19.67
N ARG A 295 11.74 0.19 20.31
CA ARG A 295 11.70 -1.22 20.70
C ARG A 295 11.02 -1.37 22.06
N ILE A 296 10.10 -2.31 22.19
CA ILE A 296 9.32 -2.57 23.41
C ILE A 296 9.36 -4.07 23.70
N THR A 297 9.74 -4.43 24.92
CA THR A 297 9.69 -5.81 25.41
C THR A 297 8.29 -6.12 25.92
N ALA A 298 7.64 -7.14 25.34
CA ALA A 298 6.29 -7.56 25.70
C ALA A 298 6.27 -8.86 26.49
N ALA A 299 7.21 -9.77 26.22
CA ALA A 299 7.16 -11.12 26.74
C ALA A 299 8.55 -11.79 26.79
N THR A 300 8.58 -13.05 27.21
CA THR A 300 9.74 -13.94 27.12
C THR A 300 9.98 -14.40 25.67
N ALA A 301 11.15 -14.99 25.41
CA ALA A 301 11.60 -15.31 24.06
C ALA A 301 10.85 -16.48 23.37
N ASP A 302 10.11 -17.29 24.13
CA ASP A 302 9.25 -18.37 23.64
C ASP A 302 7.93 -17.88 23.02
N VAL A 303 7.54 -16.63 23.29
CA VAL A 303 6.31 -16.05 22.75
C VAL A 303 6.53 -15.60 21.31
N ALA A 304 5.73 -16.15 20.40
CA ALA A 304 5.83 -15.89 18.96
C ALA A 304 5.12 -14.59 18.56
N ALA A 305 3.99 -14.27 19.20
CA ALA A 305 3.24 -13.05 18.95
C ALA A 305 2.48 -12.57 20.20
N VAL A 306 2.24 -11.26 20.28
CA VAL A 306 1.40 -10.65 21.32
C VAL A 306 0.06 -10.22 20.74
N SER A 307 -1.03 -10.47 21.46
CA SER A 307 -2.35 -9.89 21.17
C SER A 307 -2.54 -8.67 22.07
N ALA A 308 -2.72 -7.50 21.46
CA ALA A 308 -2.84 -6.24 22.21
C ALA A 308 -3.72 -5.21 21.51
N ASN A 309 -4.29 -4.32 22.31
CA ASN A 309 -4.96 -3.13 21.84
C ASN A 309 -3.99 -1.94 21.86
N PHE A 310 -3.78 -1.33 20.70
CA PHE A 310 -2.88 -0.19 20.53
C PHE A 310 -3.69 1.09 20.39
N VAL A 311 -3.35 2.11 21.17
CA VAL A 311 -4.04 3.40 21.16
C VAL A 311 -3.06 4.52 20.84
N ALA A 312 -3.32 5.27 19.76
CA ALA A 312 -2.63 6.54 19.51
C ALA A 312 -3.35 7.68 20.24
N VAL A 313 -2.58 8.49 20.94
CA VAL A 313 -3.06 9.61 21.76
C VAL A 313 -2.22 10.86 21.46
N ARG A 314 -2.87 12.03 21.39
CA ARG A 314 -2.24 13.34 21.15
C ARG A 314 -1.23 13.36 19.98
N PRO A 315 -1.54 12.83 18.77
CA PRO A 315 -0.61 12.92 17.65
C PRO A 315 -0.39 14.37 17.21
N SER A 316 0.84 14.73 16.81
CA SER A 316 1.19 16.09 16.38
C SER A 316 0.74 16.43 14.96
N ALA A 317 0.55 15.42 14.11
CA ALA A 317 0.08 15.54 12.73
C ALA A 317 -0.66 14.25 12.32
N PRO A 318 -1.43 14.25 11.22
CA PRO A 318 -1.96 13.03 10.63
C PRO A 318 -0.85 12.02 10.33
N GLY A 319 -1.10 10.74 10.61
CA GLY A 319 -0.11 9.68 10.41
C GLY A 319 -0.68 8.30 10.71
N HIS A 320 0.20 7.33 10.85
CA HIS A 320 -0.13 6.00 11.33
C HIS A 320 1.01 5.41 12.16
N LEU A 321 0.69 4.41 12.97
CA LEU A 321 1.67 3.52 13.58
C LEU A 321 1.84 2.28 12.71
N THR A 322 3.08 1.81 12.64
CA THR A 322 3.43 0.49 12.13
C THR A 322 4.06 -0.29 13.27
N ILE A 323 3.39 -1.35 13.72
CA ILE A 323 3.90 -2.24 14.75
C ILE A 323 4.36 -3.54 14.08
N TYR A 324 5.61 -3.93 14.32
CA TYR A 324 6.27 -4.99 13.55
C TYR A 324 7.35 -5.72 14.36
N ASN A 325 7.75 -6.88 13.85
CA ASN A 325 8.87 -7.66 14.40
C ASN A 325 10.19 -6.87 14.24
N CYS A 326 10.92 -6.63 15.33
CA CYS A 326 12.10 -5.76 15.34
C CYS A 326 13.26 -6.22 14.44
N SER A 327 13.33 -7.50 14.06
CA SER A 327 14.36 -8.00 13.16
C SER A 327 14.10 -7.66 11.69
N SER A 328 12.90 -7.19 11.35
CA SER A 328 12.50 -6.80 10.00
C SER A 328 12.79 -5.32 9.72
N LYS A 329 12.99 -4.97 8.44
CA LYS A 329 12.87 -3.56 8.01
C LYS A 329 11.44 -3.08 8.26
N VAL A 330 11.26 -1.78 8.53
CA VAL A 330 9.92 -1.19 8.72
C VAL A 330 9.05 -1.52 7.50
N PRO A 331 7.98 -2.32 7.65
CA PRO A 331 7.14 -2.70 6.53
C PRO A 331 6.21 -1.55 6.10
N GLU A 332 5.86 -1.46 4.82
CA GLU A 332 4.87 -0.49 4.30
C GLU A 332 3.42 -0.93 4.62
N VAL A 333 3.13 -1.15 5.90
CA VAL A 333 1.80 -1.51 6.43
C VAL A 333 1.38 -0.52 7.51
N SER A 334 0.08 -0.39 7.72
CA SER A 334 -0.47 0.42 8.81
C SER A 334 -1.11 -0.48 9.84
N THR A 335 -0.74 -0.35 11.12
CA THR A 335 -1.50 -0.98 12.21
C THR A 335 -2.65 -0.08 12.62
N LEU A 336 -2.43 1.22 12.81
CA LEU A 336 -3.53 2.16 13.11
C LEU A 336 -3.26 3.56 12.57
N GLY A 337 -4.26 4.14 11.91
CA GLY A 337 -4.23 5.53 11.42
C GLY A 337 -4.73 6.50 12.49
N TYR A 338 -4.17 7.70 12.51
CA TYR A 338 -4.53 8.73 13.48
C TYR A 338 -4.47 10.14 12.91
N THR A 339 -5.32 11.02 13.45
CA THR A 339 -5.33 12.46 13.19
C THR A 339 -5.38 13.24 14.50
N PRO A 340 -4.81 14.46 14.56
CA PRO A 340 -4.87 15.31 15.74
C PRO A 340 -6.30 15.49 16.28
N GLY A 341 -6.44 15.57 17.60
CA GLY A 341 -7.72 15.77 18.28
C GLY A 341 -8.53 14.49 18.57
N THR A 342 -8.05 13.32 18.15
CA THR A 342 -8.73 12.04 18.38
C THR A 342 -7.79 11.03 19.03
N ALA A 343 -8.30 10.25 19.99
CA ALA A 343 -7.65 9.03 20.45
C ALA A 343 -8.30 7.85 19.72
N ILE A 344 -7.50 6.99 19.10
CA ILE A 344 -7.99 5.89 18.27
C ILE A 344 -7.30 4.61 18.71
N ALA A 345 -8.10 3.58 18.96
CA ALA A 345 -7.66 2.24 19.30
C ALA A 345 -7.74 1.31 18.09
N ASN A 346 -6.83 0.35 18.03
CA ASN A 346 -6.95 -0.80 17.16
C ASN A 346 -6.32 -2.05 17.81
N GLN A 347 -7.07 -3.15 17.84
CA GLN A 347 -6.58 -4.45 18.26
C GLN A 347 -5.76 -5.10 17.14
N ALA A 348 -4.56 -5.57 17.47
CA ALA A 348 -3.69 -6.27 16.54
C ALA A 348 -2.96 -7.43 17.22
N ILE A 349 -2.64 -8.44 16.42
CA ILE A 349 -1.71 -9.51 16.79
C ILE A 349 -0.35 -9.14 16.17
N VAL A 350 0.71 -9.10 16.97
CA VAL A 350 2.01 -8.60 16.51
C VAL A 350 3.08 -9.68 16.69
N PRO A 351 3.80 -10.07 15.62
CA PRO A 351 4.92 -10.99 15.74
C PRO A 351 6.04 -10.40 16.59
N LEU A 352 6.60 -11.20 17.49
CA LEU A 352 7.71 -10.81 18.37
C LEU A 352 9.06 -11.27 17.82
N ASP A 353 10.09 -10.47 18.08
CA ASP A 353 11.51 -10.79 17.96
C ASP A 353 12.05 -11.09 19.36
N LYS A 354 12.07 -12.37 19.75
CA LYS A 354 12.57 -12.83 21.06
C LYS A 354 11.93 -12.08 22.23
N GLY A 355 10.61 -11.90 22.18
CA GLY A 355 9.84 -11.18 23.20
C GLY A 355 9.63 -9.69 22.93
N ASP A 356 10.30 -9.11 21.93
CA ASP A 356 10.20 -7.68 21.61
C ASP A 356 9.39 -7.40 20.34
N PHE A 357 8.76 -6.23 20.28
CA PHE A 357 8.26 -5.67 19.03
C PHE A 357 8.68 -4.21 18.87
N CYS A 358 8.60 -3.70 17.64
CA CYS A 358 8.99 -2.34 17.31
C CYS A 358 7.78 -1.53 16.87
N VAL A 359 7.70 -0.29 17.32
CA VAL A 359 6.65 0.68 16.97
C VAL A 359 7.29 1.82 16.20
N TYR A 360 6.96 1.94 14.91
CA TYR A 360 7.31 3.09 14.09
C TYR A 360 6.17 4.09 14.05
N ALA A 361 6.48 5.38 14.23
CA ALA A 361 5.49 6.46 14.17
C ALA A 361 5.78 7.42 13.02
N HIS A 362 4.79 7.67 12.16
CA HIS A 362 4.91 8.66 11.07
C HIS A 362 4.96 10.11 11.56
N ALA A 363 4.25 10.41 12.65
CA ALA A 363 4.25 11.70 13.33
C ALA A 363 4.33 11.50 14.84
N SER A 364 4.89 12.46 15.57
CA SER A 364 5.11 12.32 17.01
C SER A 364 3.81 12.11 17.77
N VAL A 365 3.74 11.07 18.59
CA VAL A 365 2.48 10.57 19.16
C VAL A 365 2.72 9.88 20.51
N ASP A 366 1.75 9.99 21.41
CA ASP A 366 1.71 9.16 22.61
C ASP A 366 1.02 7.83 22.31
N VAL A 367 1.53 6.74 22.87
CA VAL A 367 1.00 5.40 22.65
C VAL A 367 0.60 4.77 23.98
N VAL A 368 -0.54 4.09 23.97
CA VAL A 368 -0.98 3.20 25.05
C VAL A 368 -1.12 1.79 24.47
N ILE A 369 -0.63 0.78 25.18
CA ILE A 369 -0.68 -0.61 24.75
C ILE A 369 -1.21 -1.45 25.90
N ASP A 370 -2.39 -2.03 25.69
CA ASP A 370 -3.05 -2.91 26.65
C ASP A 370 -3.01 -4.35 26.09
N VAL A 371 -2.38 -5.28 26.80
CA VAL A 371 -2.17 -6.67 26.36
C VAL A 371 -3.33 -7.55 26.84
N ASN A 372 -3.83 -8.44 25.99
CA ASN A 372 -4.93 -9.38 26.32
C ASN A 372 -4.62 -10.86 26.03
N GLY A 373 -3.43 -11.17 25.52
CA GLY A 373 -2.96 -12.56 25.45
C GLY A 373 -1.70 -12.72 24.61
N TYR A 374 -1.21 -13.95 24.56
CA TYR A 374 0.03 -14.32 23.90
C TYR A 374 -0.16 -15.54 23.02
N TYR A 375 0.58 -15.60 21.92
CA TYR A 375 0.69 -16.79 21.08
C TYR A 375 2.00 -17.49 21.39
N ARG A 376 1.95 -18.68 21.98
CA ARG A 376 3.13 -19.39 22.47
C ARG A 376 2.91 -20.92 22.51
N PRO A 377 3.98 -21.73 22.53
CA PRO A 377 3.86 -23.17 22.69
C PRO A 377 3.60 -23.51 24.16
N SER A 378 2.33 -23.56 24.58
CA SER A 378 1.90 -23.86 25.95
C SER A 378 0.82 -24.94 25.95
N ALA A 379 0.81 -25.78 26.98
CA ALA A 379 -0.25 -26.78 27.18
C ALA A 379 -1.59 -26.15 27.60
N ASP A 380 -1.56 -24.94 28.15
CA ASP A 380 -2.73 -24.16 28.56
C ASP A 380 -3.19 -23.19 27.45
N ALA A 381 -2.61 -23.29 26.24
CA ALA A 381 -2.96 -22.42 25.12
C ALA A 381 -3.92 -23.11 24.16
N SER A 382 -4.98 -22.37 23.81
CA SER A 382 -6.14 -22.84 23.08
C SER A 382 -6.00 -22.60 21.57
N GLU A 383 -6.57 -23.50 20.76
CA GLU A 383 -6.59 -23.40 19.30
C GLU A 383 -7.72 -22.48 18.82
N PHE A 384 -7.56 -21.83 17.67
CA PHE A 384 -8.60 -20.92 17.13
C PHE A 384 -9.56 -21.63 16.19
N THR A 385 -10.86 -21.57 16.49
CA THR A 385 -11.92 -22.00 15.58
C THR A 385 -12.60 -20.79 14.92
N PRO A 386 -12.38 -20.53 13.62
CA PRO A 386 -13.04 -19.44 12.90
C PRO A 386 -14.47 -19.82 12.52
N ILE A 387 -15.41 -18.88 12.67
CA ILE A 387 -16.82 -19.06 12.29
C ILE A 387 -17.28 -17.98 11.31
N ASP A 388 -18.45 -18.18 10.71
CA ASP A 388 -19.06 -17.14 9.88
C ASP A 388 -19.53 -15.99 10.79
N PRO A 389 -19.24 -14.71 10.46
CA PRO A 389 -19.54 -13.60 11.36
C PRO A 389 -21.02 -13.50 11.74
N LYS A 390 -21.30 -13.33 13.04
CA LYS A 390 -22.67 -13.31 13.59
C LYS A 390 -22.81 -12.28 14.70
N ARG A 391 -23.95 -11.57 14.76
CA ARG A 391 -24.30 -10.71 15.90
C ARG A 391 -24.74 -11.52 17.10
N LEU A 392 -24.08 -11.34 18.24
CA LEU A 392 -24.43 -11.97 19.52
C LEU A 392 -25.26 -11.03 20.41
N TYR A 393 -24.96 -9.73 20.39
CA TYR A 393 -25.57 -8.78 21.29
C TYR A 393 -25.76 -7.41 20.63
N ASP A 394 -26.86 -6.74 20.96
CA ASP A 394 -27.19 -5.38 20.53
C ASP A 394 -28.01 -4.68 21.61
N SER A 395 -27.48 -3.60 22.20
CA SER A 395 -28.19 -2.87 23.24
C SER A 395 -29.32 -1.99 22.70
N ARG A 396 -29.34 -1.68 21.40
CA ARG A 396 -30.22 -0.64 20.84
C ARG A 396 -31.71 -0.95 20.93
N PRO A 397 -32.18 -2.20 20.73
CA PRO A 397 -33.57 -2.56 20.97
C PRO A 397 -33.94 -2.66 22.45
N GLY A 398 -32.94 -2.69 23.34
CA GLY A 398 -33.09 -2.89 24.77
C GLY A 398 -32.55 -1.71 25.59
N LYS A 399 -31.90 -2.03 26.71
CA LYS A 399 -31.33 -1.02 27.60
C LYS A 399 -29.96 -0.60 27.11
N ARG A 400 -29.75 0.71 26.92
CA ARG A 400 -28.45 1.33 26.71
C ARG A 400 -27.48 1.04 27.88
N LEU A 401 -26.17 0.98 27.63
CA LEU A 401 -25.17 0.81 28.69
C LEU A 401 -24.96 2.16 29.39
N ALA A 402 -25.26 2.23 30.69
CA ALA A 402 -25.09 3.46 31.46
C ALA A 402 -23.62 3.66 31.87
N ALA A 403 -23.22 4.92 32.08
CA ALA A 403 -21.89 5.29 32.55
C ALA A 403 -21.56 4.59 33.88
N GLY A 404 -20.40 3.93 33.93
CA GLY A 404 -19.94 3.18 35.09
C GLY A 404 -20.67 1.86 35.36
N GLU A 405 -21.76 1.55 34.65
CA GLU A 405 -22.45 0.25 34.73
C GLU A 405 -21.52 -0.83 34.16
N GLU A 406 -21.29 -1.88 34.94
CA GLU A 406 -20.73 -3.12 34.43
C GLU A 406 -21.88 -4.02 33.98
N ARG A 407 -21.82 -4.46 32.72
CA ARG A 407 -22.81 -5.36 32.14
C ARG A 407 -22.18 -6.68 31.75
N LYS A 408 -22.69 -7.76 32.33
CA LYS A 408 -22.35 -9.13 31.96
C LYS A 408 -23.10 -9.54 30.69
N ILE A 409 -22.37 -10.07 29.72
CA ILE A 409 -22.90 -10.43 28.40
C ILE A 409 -22.47 -11.86 28.10
N ARG A 410 -23.45 -12.77 27.98
CA ARG A 410 -23.20 -14.15 27.56
C ARG A 410 -22.78 -14.18 26.09
N VAL A 411 -21.61 -14.74 25.80
CA VAL A 411 -21.03 -14.84 24.45
C VAL A 411 -20.86 -16.27 23.96
N THR A 412 -21.05 -17.26 24.84
CA THR A 412 -20.99 -18.68 24.47
C THR A 412 -22.33 -19.39 24.60
N GLY A 413 -22.42 -20.63 24.10
CA GLY A 413 -23.63 -21.46 24.13
C GLY A 413 -24.72 -20.98 23.17
N THR A 414 -24.36 -20.24 22.13
CA THR A 414 -25.30 -19.79 21.09
C THR A 414 -25.22 -20.70 19.86
N VAL A 415 -26.36 -20.97 19.21
CA VAL A 415 -26.39 -21.85 18.02
C VAL A 415 -25.51 -21.27 16.90
N GLY A 416 -24.51 -22.04 16.46
CA GLY A 416 -23.54 -21.61 15.44
C GLY A 416 -22.60 -20.49 15.91
N GLY A 417 -22.46 -20.28 17.23
CA GLY A 417 -21.47 -19.41 17.84
C GLY A 417 -20.51 -20.20 18.75
N PRO A 418 -19.77 -19.52 19.63
CA PRO A 418 -18.83 -20.18 20.54
C PRO A 418 -19.50 -21.23 21.44
N PRO A 419 -18.89 -22.42 21.62
CA PRO A 419 -19.41 -23.46 22.50
C PRO A 419 -19.27 -23.07 23.98
N VAL A 420 -20.06 -23.73 24.85
CA VAL A 420 -19.86 -23.62 26.30
C VAL A 420 -18.48 -24.18 26.65
N GLY A 421 -17.73 -23.46 27.49
CA GLY A 421 -16.36 -23.85 27.86
C GLY A 421 -15.26 -23.29 26.95
N ALA A 422 -15.58 -22.43 25.98
CA ALA A 422 -14.54 -21.72 25.23
C ALA A 422 -13.73 -20.78 26.14
N ASP A 423 -12.41 -20.89 26.11
CA ASP A 423 -11.50 -20.11 26.97
C ASP A 423 -11.49 -18.62 26.59
N ALA A 424 -11.58 -18.32 25.30
CA ALA A 424 -11.66 -16.95 24.80
C ALA A 424 -12.51 -16.83 23.54
N VAL A 425 -12.91 -15.60 23.21
CA VAL A 425 -13.69 -15.27 22.02
C VAL A 425 -13.02 -14.17 21.19
N ALA A 426 -13.12 -14.31 19.86
CA ALA A 426 -12.76 -13.28 18.89
C ALA A 426 -14.02 -12.50 18.48
N LEU A 427 -14.06 -11.23 18.84
CA LEU A 427 -15.21 -10.34 18.66
C LEU A 427 -14.84 -9.13 17.80
N ASN A 428 -15.85 -8.53 17.21
CA ASN A 428 -15.84 -7.16 16.73
C ASN A 428 -16.91 -6.39 17.50
N VAL A 429 -16.46 -5.51 18.40
CA VAL A 429 -17.33 -4.74 19.30
C VAL A 429 -17.47 -3.34 18.75
N THR A 430 -18.70 -2.84 18.64
CA THR A 430 -18.99 -1.49 18.15
C THR A 430 -19.57 -0.64 19.27
N ALA A 431 -18.88 0.43 19.65
CA ALA A 431 -19.42 1.52 20.46
C ALA A 431 -20.30 2.41 19.58
N ILE A 432 -21.54 2.66 19.99
CA ILE A 432 -22.57 3.33 19.18
C ILE A 432 -23.22 4.45 19.99
N ARG A 433 -23.38 5.64 19.39
CA ARG A 433 -24.12 6.76 19.99
C ARG A 433 -23.61 7.12 21.41
N GLY A 434 -22.30 7.20 21.61
CA GLY A 434 -21.75 7.69 22.89
C GLY A 434 -22.31 9.06 23.25
N SER A 435 -22.66 9.30 24.51
CA SER A 435 -23.20 10.60 24.94
C SER A 435 -22.12 11.67 25.04
N ASN A 436 -20.89 11.27 25.34
CA ASN A 436 -19.72 12.15 25.44
C ASN A 436 -18.46 11.42 24.93
N LEU A 437 -17.33 12.13 24.87
CA LEU A 437 -16.04 11.50 24.60
C LEU A 437 -15.70 10.55 25.74
N GLY A 438 -15.29 9.32 25.41
CA GLY A 438 -14.97 8.32 26.42
C GLY A 438 -14.34 7.07 25.84
N HIS A 439 -14.33 6.03 26.68
CA HIS A 439 -13.88 4.70 26.26
C HIS A 439 -14.81 3.60 26.77
N LEU A 440 -14.75 2.46 26.08
CA LEU A 440 -15.42 1.21 26.41
C LEU A 440 -14.34 0.18 26.76
N GLN A 441 -14.59 -0.59 27.80
CA GLN A 441 -13.79 -1.73 28.22
C GLN A 441 -14.60 -3.00 27.96
N ILE A 442 -13.93 -4.01 27.40
CA ILE A 442 -14.43 -5.39 27.26
C ILE A 442 -13.36 -6.29 27.88
N TYR A 443 -13.73 -7.05 28.92
CA TYR A 443 -12.79 -7.84 29.73
C TYR A 443 -13.46 -9.10 30.30
N PRO A 444 -12.69 -10.09 30.75
CA PRO A 444 -13.24 -11.25 31.46
C PRO A 444 -13.95 -10.80 32.73
N CYS A 445 -15.15 -11.30 33.00
CA CYS A 445 -15.88 -10.91 34.20
C CYS A 445 -15.14 -11.35 35.46
N GLY A 446 -14.98 -10.43 36.43
CA GLY A 446 -14.21 -10.67 37.65
C GLY A 446 -12.72 -10.36 37.57
N ALA A 447 -12.19 -9.99 36.39
CA ALA A 447 -10.79 -9.57 36.24
C ALA A 447 -10.46 -8.36 37.12
N THR A 448 -9.35 -8.42 37.86
CA THR A 448 -8.96 -7.38 38.83
C THR A 448 -8.00 -6.33 38.25
N ASN A 449 -7.30 -6.66 37.17
CA ASN A 449 -6.26 -5.82 36.56
C ASN A 449 -6.77 -4.95 35.39
N SER A 450 -8.04 -5.12 34.98
CA SER A 450 -8.61 -4.52 33.77
C SER A 450 -8.97 -3.03 33.92
N LEU A 451 -9.02 -2.51 35.16
CA LEU A 451 -9.58 -1.19 35.48
C LEU A 451 -8.88 -0.02 34.76
N GLU A 452 -7.60 -0.18 34.41
CA GLU A 452 -6.83 0.86 33.72
C GLU A 452 -6.88 0.75 32.19
N THR A 453 -7.38 -0.36 31.61
CA THR A 453 -7.32 -0.62 30.16
C THR A 453 -8.43 0.08 29.37
N SER A 454 -8.29 0.17 28.05
CA SER A 454 -9.36 0.63 27.16
C SER A 454 -9.43 -0.24 25.92
N THR A 455 -10.64 -0.61 25.49
CA THR A 455 -10.88 -1.41 24.27
C THR A 455 -11.23 -0.50 23.09
N ILE A 456 -12.15 0.44 23.27
CA ILE A 456 -12.57 1.37 22.21
C ILE A 456 -12.55 2.79 22.74
N ASN A 457 -11.86 3.70 22.06
CA ASN A 457 -11.98 5.13 22.29
C ASN A 457 -12.97 5.70 21.28
N TYR A 458 -13.99 6.40 21.77
CA TYR A 458 -15.09 6.88 20.93
C TYR A 458 -15.39 8.36 21.15
N GLN A 459 -15.92 8.98 20.10
CA GLN A 459 -16.47 10.33 20.13
C GLN A 459 -18.01 10.30 20.28
N PRO A 460 -18.62 11.42 20.71
CA PRO A 460 -20.08 11.51 20.77
C PRO A 460 -20.72 11.25 19.41
N ASN A 461 -21.85 10.55 19.39
CA ASN A 461 -22.65 10.27 18.18
C ASN A 461 -21.91 9.52 17.05
N GLU A 462 -20.83 8.83 17.37
CA GLU A 462 -20.08 8.01 16.42
C GLU A 462 -20.41 6.52 16.60
N ALA A 463 -20.24 5.74 15.52
CA ALA A 463 -20.21 4.28 15.60
C ALA A 463 -18.78 3.81 15.35
N ARG A 464 -18.10 3.32 16.40
CA ARG A 464 -16.69 2.90 16.34
C ARG A 464 -16.53 1.42 16.66
N PRO A 465 -16.14 0.59 15.68
CA PRO A 465 -15.77 -0.79 15.92
C PRO A 465 -14.31 -0.92 16.35
N ASN A 466 -14.02 -1.94 17.13
CA ASN A 466 -12.68 -2.50 17.30
C ASN A 466 -12.79 -4.03 17.37
N SER A 467 -11.80 -4.73 16.83
CA SER A 467 -11.61 -6.16 17.11
C SER A 467 -11.23 -6.35 18.58
N VAL A 468 -11.62 -7.48 19.17
CA VAL A 468 -11.39 -7.80 20.57
C VAL A 468 -11.11 -9.29 20.68
N VAL A 469 -10.01 -9.65 21.35
CA VAL A 469 -9.80 -11.00 21.88
C VAL A 469 -9.95 -10.91 23.39
N VAL A 470 -10.81 -11.73 23.99
CA VAL A 470 -11.11 -11.66 25.41
C VAL A 470 -11.44 -13.04 25.97
N GLY A 471 -10.86 -13.36 27.13
CA GLY A 471 -11.20 -14.57 27.88
C GLY A 471 -12.65 -14.56 28.35
N THR A 472 -13.26 -15.73 28.50
CA THR A 472 -14.61 -15.86 29.07
C THR A 472 -14.55 -16.33 30.52
N ASP A 473 -15.55 -15.96 31.33
CA ASP A 473 -15.68 -16.52 32.67
C ASP A 473 -16.26 -17.94 32.65
N ASP A 474 -16.37 -18.60 33.81
CA ASP A 474 -16.94 -19.95 33.94
C ASP A 474 -18.39 -20.07 33.43
N GLN A 475 -19.09 -18.94 33.29
CA GLN A 475 -20.44 -18.86 32.74
C GLN A 475 -20.44 -18.47 31.27
N GLY A 476 -19.28 -18.43 30.59
CA GLY A 476 -19.09 -18.01 29.22
C GLY A 476 -19.55 -16.59 28.94
N GLN A 477 -19.32 -15.68 29.88
CA GLN A 477 -19.66 -14.26 29.81
C GLN A 477 -18.42 -13.39 29.68
N VAL A 478 -18.64 -12.20 29.13
CA VAL A 478 -17.68 -11.08 29.14
C VAL A 478 -18.34 -9.86 29.77
N CYS A 479 -17.53 -8.99 30.36
CA CYS A 479 -18.01 -7.78 31.03
C CYS A 479 -17.72 -6.55 30.18
N ALA A 480 -18.74 -5.70 30.02
CA ALA A 480 -18.65 -4.43 29.32
C ALA A 480 -18.86 -3.28 30.30
N LYS A 481 -17.94 -2.30 30.29
CA LYS A 481 -18.03 -1.10 31.12
C LYS A 481 -17.66 0.14 30.34
N ALA A 482 -18.44 1.19 30.51
CA ALA A 482 -18.29 2.42 29.73
C ALA A 482 -18.08 3.65 30.61
N LEU A 483 -17.22 4.57 30.15
CA LEU A 483 -17.02 5.84 30.83
C LEU A 483 -18.25 6.76 30.75
N THR A 484 -18.97 6.70 29.63
CA THR A 484 -20.16 7.51 29.36
C THR A 484 -21.25 6.62 28.81
N ASP A 485 -22.51 7.03 28.88
CA ASP A 485 -23.60 6.24 28.31
C ASP A 485 -23.32 5.97 26.82
N LEU A 486 -23.56 4.74 26.37
CA LEU A 486 -23.53 4.38 24.95
C LEU A 486 -24.37 3.14 24.66
N ASP A 487 -24.62 2.90 23.38
CA ASP A 487 -25.03 1.59 22.89
C ASP A 487 -23.82 0.76 22.48
N ILE A 488 -23.93 -0.56 22.57
CA ILE A 488 -22.92 -1.49 22.08
C ILE A 488 -23.57 -2.57 21.21
N ALA A 489 -22.86 -2.96 20.16
CA ALA A 489 -23.16 -4.16 19.39
C ALA A 489 -21.92 -5.08 19.40
N ILE A 490 -22.13 -6.39 19.51
CA ILE A 490 -21.07 -7.38 19.56
C ILE A 490 -21.33 -8.41 18.47
N ASP A 491 -20.40 -8.48 17.53
CA ASP A 491 -20.35 -9.49 16.49
C ASP A 491 -19.20 -10.47 16.81
N VAL A 492 -19.39 -11.77 16.60
CA VAL A 492 -18.37 -12.80 16.82
C VAL A 492 -17.82 -13.30 15.49
N THR A 493 -16.52 -13.58 15.44
CA THR A 493 -15.83 -14.13 14.26
C THR A 493 -15.11 -15.46 14.53
N GLY A 494 -14.95 -15.85 15.80
CA GLY A 494 -14.36 -17.12 16.19
C GLY A 494 -14.25 -17.26 17.70
N TYR A 495 -13.68 -18.38 18.15
CA TYR A 495 -13.42 -18.66 19.55
C TYR A 495 -12.15 -19.48 19.71
N PHE A 496 -11.66 -19.55 20.94
CA PHE A 496 -10.48 -20.31 21.33
C PHE A 496 -10.88 -21.35 22.37
N ASP A 497 -10.54 -22.61 22.14
CA ASP A 497 -10.74 -23.73 23.06
C ASP A 497 -9.69 -24.83 22.84
N ASP A 498 -9.66 -25.85 23.72
CA ASP A 498 -8.83 -27.05 23.58
C ASP A 498 -9.33 -28.03 22.49
N GLY A 499 -10.18 -27.56 21.57
CA GLY A 499 -10.85 -28.36 20.55
C GLY A 499 -9.99 -28.66 19.31
N ALA A 500 -10.65 -29.03 18.20
CA ALA A 500 -10.02 -29.26 16.89
C ALA A 500 -9.94 -27.96 16.06
N GLY A 501 -9.36 -26.92 16.65
CA GLY A 501 -9.15 -25.63 16.03
C GLY A 501 -7.91 -25.62 15.12
N TYR A 502 -7.29 -24.45 15.01
CA TYR A 502 -6.10 -24.23 14.19
C TYR A 502 -5.05 -23.44 14.96
N GLU A 503 -3.77 -23.76 14.72
CA GLU A 503 -2.63 -23.08 15.33
C GLU A 503 -2.32 -21.78 14.57
N PHE A 504 -1.83 -20.76 15.28
CA PHE A 504 -1.47 -19.47 14.69
C PHE A 504 -0.03 -19.46 14.16
N THR A 505 0.13 -19.13 12.89
CA THR A 505 1.43 -18.80 12.29
C THR A 505 1.57 -17.29 12.16
N ALA A 506 2.48 -16.72 12.96
CA ALA A 506 2.84 -15.30 12.87
C ALA A 506 3.64 -15.01 11.59
N LEU A 507 3.30 -13.94 10.89
CA LEU A 507 3.90 -13.58 9.59
C LEU A 507 4.56 -12.20 9.66
N ASN A 508 5.67 -12.02 8.94
CA ASN A 508 6.20 -10.67 8.70
C ASN A 508 5.14 -9.84 7.96
N PRO A 509 4.69 -8.68 8.49
CA PRO A 509 3.54 -8.01 7.92
C PRO A 509 3.76 -7.54 6.48
N ILE A 510 2.80 -7.83 5.60
CA ILE A 510 2.80 -7.34 4.21
C ILE A 510 1.45 -6.73 3.85
N ARG A 511 1.47 -5.80 2.90
CA ARG A 511 0.26 -5.22 2.31
C ARG A 511 -0.28 -6.13 1.23
N LEU A 512 -1.48 -6.64 1.42
CA LEU A 512 -2.13 -7.51 0.45
C LEU A 512 -2.89 -6.74 -0.63
N PHE A 513 -3.52 -5.63 -0.27
CA PHE A 513 -4.32 -4.84 -1.18
C PHE A 513 -4.22 -3.36 -0.85
N ASP A 514 -4.16 -2.51 -1.87
CA ASP A 514 -4.25 -1.06 -1.73
C ASP A 514 -4.86 -0.44 -2.97
N SER A 515 -6.13 -0.05 -2.84
CA SER A 515 -6.91 0.53 -3.93
C SER A 515 -6.30 1.80 -4.53
N ARG A 516 -5.37 2.48 -3.84
CA ARG A 516 -4.71 3.70 -4.34
C ARG A 516 -3.56 3.40 -5.32
N LYS A 517 -3.01 2.17 -5.29
CA LYS A 517 -1.86 1.78 -6.11
C LYS A 517 -2.33 1.31 -7.48
N VAL A 518 -1.58 1.60 -8.54
CA VAL A 518 -1.82 1.10 -9.91
C VAL A 518 -0.85 -0.03 -10.21
N PHE A 519 -0.73 -1.00 -9.31
CA PHE A 519 0.31 -2.03 -9.35
C PHE A 519 -0.29 -3.43 -9.55
N SER A 520 0.18 -4.18 -10.55
CA SER A 520 -0.28 -5.55 -10.82
C SER A 520 0.02 -6.47 -9.63
N GLY A 521 -0.98 -7.25 -9.20
CA GLY A 521 -0.91 -8.10 -8.00
C GLY A 521 -1.19 -7.41 -6.66
N LEU A 522 -1.14 -6.07 -6.55
CA LEU A 522 -1.58 -5.32 -5.36
C LEU A 522 -3.00 -4.78 -5.54
N ASN A 523 -3.34 -4.38 -6.77
CA ASN A 523 -4.64 -3.80 -7.10
C ASN A 523 -4.92 -3.78 -8.60
N GLU A 524 -5.44 -4.89 -9.13
CA GLU A 524 -5.94 -4.94 -10.52
C GLU A 524 -7.40 -4.49 -10.62
N VAL A 525 -8.15 -4.60 -9.52
CA VAL A 525 -9.60 -4.40 -9.50
C VAL A 525 -9.99 -2.93 -9.59
N THR A 526 -9.19 -2.02 -9.02
CA THR A 526 -9.56 -0.59 -8.95
C THR A 526 -8.66 0.33 -9.74
N SER A 527 -7.47 -0.10 -10.19
CA SER A 527 -6.56 0.72 -11.01
C SER A 527 -6.30 2.12 -10.41
N GLY A 528 -6.06 2.17 -9.10
CA GLY A 528 -5.86 3.42 -8.36
C GLY A 528 -7.14 4.16 -7.94
N GLN A 529 -8.33 3.66 -8.30
CA GLN A 529 -9.62 4.26 -7.94
C GLN A 529 -10.15 3.78 -6.59
N LYS A 530 -11.15 4.49 -6.06
CA LYS A 530 -11.92 4.02 -4.91
C LYS A 530 -12.66 2.72 -5.26
N VAL A 531 -12.75 1.82 -4.29
CA VAL A 531 -13.66 0.66 -4.36
C VAL A 531 -15.08 1.21 -4.43
N ARG A 532 -15.86 0.81 -5.44
CA ARG A 532 -17.22 1.31 -5.64
C ARG A 532 -18.15 0.80 -4.54
N ALA A 533 -19.25 1.54 -4.31
CA ALA A 533 -20.28 1.12 -3.36
C ALA A 533 -20.81 -0.29 -3.70
N GLY A 534 -20.78 -1.20 -2.72
CA GLY A 534 -21.20 -2.59 -2.87
C GLY A 534 -20.26 -3.48 -3.68
N GLN A 535 -19.14 -2.95 -4.19
CA GLN A 535 -18.16 -3.76 -4.93
C GLN A 535 -17.44 -4.72 -3.97
N ILE A 536 -17.48 -6.01 -4.31
CA ILE A 536 -16.75 -7.04 -3.58
C ILE A 536 -15.34 -7.15 -4.15
N VAL A 537 -14.35 -6.85 -3.33
CA VAL A 537 -12.93 -7.14 -3.58
C VAL A 537 -12.63 -8.54 -3.05
N LYS A 538 -12.24 -9.45 -3.94
CA LYS A 538 -11.84 -10.82 -3.60
C LYS A 538 -10.31 -10.88 -3.48
N LEU A 539 -9.81 -11.35 -2.36
CA LEU A 539 -8.39 -11.52 -2.10
C LEU A 539 -8.10 -13.00 -1.87
N GLN A 540 -7.23 -13.57 -2.71
CA GLN A 540 -6.64 -14.88 -2.43
C GLN A 540 -5.61 -14.70 -1.30
N ILE A 541 -5.74 -15.50 -0.24
CA ILE A 541 -4.88 -15.41 0.95
C ILE A 541 -4.01 -16.66 1.05
N ALA A 542 -4.63 -17.84 1.16
CA ALA A 542 -3.89 -19.08 1.28
C ALA A 542 -3.08 -19.34 0.01
N GLY A 543 -1.79 -19.66 0.18
CA GLY A 543 -0.85 -19.95 -0.92
C GLY A 543 -0.28 -18.71 -1.62
N GLU A 544 -0.66 -17.50 -1.23
CA GLU A 544 -0.21 -16.27 -1.87
C GLU A 544 0.95 -15.62 -1.13
N ARG A 545 1.93 -15.10 -1.88
CA ARG A 545 3.03 -14.27 -1.35
C ARG A 545 3.70 -14.83 -0.09
N GLY A 546 3.92 -16.14 -0.03
CA GLY A 546 4.59 -16.83 1.08
C GLY A 546 3.68 -17.24 2.25
N ILE A 547 2.37 -17.05 2.13
CA ILE A 547 1.37 -17.51 3.10
C ILE A 547 1.13 -19.03 2.92
N PRO A 548 1.03 -19.82 4.01
CA PRO A 548 0.68 -21.24 3.95
C PRO A 548 -0.56 -21.54 3.09
N GLY A 549 -0.49 -22.60 2.28
CA GLY A 549 -1.56 -22.98 1.34
C GLY A 549 -2.78 -23.62 1.98
N ASP A 550 -2.63 -24.10 3.21
CA ASP A 550 -3.65 -24.76 4.02
C ASP A 550 -4.40 -23.80 4.96
N ALA A 551 -3.99 -22.53 5.05
CA ALA A 551 -4.59 -21.51 5.91
C ALA A 551 -6.14 -21.49 5.86
N LYS A 552 -6.75 -21.48 7.04
CA LYS A 552 -8.21 -21.53 7.28
C LYS A 552 -8.77 -20.22 7.81
N ALA A 553 -7.94 -19.40 8.45
CA ALA A 553 -8.28 -18.04 8.84
C ALA A 553 -7.09 -17.10 8.69
N ALA A 554 -7.35 -15.80 8.64
CA ALA A 554 -6.33 -14.77 8.52
C ALA A 554 -6.51 -13.66 9.56
N SER A 555 -5.40 -13.19 10.11
CA SER A 555 -5.31 -11.95 10.88
C SER A 555 -4.94 -10.84 9.91
N VAL A 556 -5.88 -9.93 9.69
CA VAL A 556 -5.71 -8.80 8.78
C VAL A 556 -5.98 -7.48 9.49
N ASN A 557 -5.41 -6.41 8.96
CA ASN A 557 -5.82 -5.05 9.30
C ASN A 557 -6.45 -4.40 8.07
N VAL A 558 -7.66 -3.84 8.23
CA VAL A 558 -8.38 -3.19 7.13
C VAL A 558 -8.50 -1.71 7.41
N THR A 559 -7.96 -0.90 6.50
CA THR A 559 -7.94 0.56 6.59
C THR A 559 -8.86 1.17 5.54
N VAL A 560 -9.78 2.02 6.00
CA VAL A 560 -10.56 2.94 5.15
C VAL A 560 -9.82 4.26 5.09
N THR A 561 -9.61 4.81 3.89
CA THR A 561 -9.03 6.14 3.71
C THR A 561 -9.75 6.94 2.64
N GLN A 562 -9.78 8.26 2.83
CA GLN A 562 -10.48 9.23 1.98
C GLN A 562 -11.95 8.86 1.68
N PRO A 563 -12.77 8.49 2.69
CA PRO A 563 -14.20 8.27 2.47
C PRO A 563 -14.91 9.60 2.21
N ASP A 564 -15.77 9.66 1.20
CA ASP A 564 -16.57 10.88 0.89
C ASP A 564 -17.83 10.98 1.77
N HIS A 565 -18.27 9.85 2.31
CA HIS A 565 -19.50 9.73 3.08
C HIS A 565 -19.26 8.83 4.30
N GLY A 566 -20.15 8.95 5.30
CA GLY A 566 -20.23 7.96 6.36
C GLY A 566 -20.50 6.57 5.76
N LEU A 567 -19.69 5.57 6.15
CA LEU A 567 -19.76 4.22 5.59
C LEU A 567 -19.33 3.17 6.61
N HIS A 568 -19.59 1.91 6.26
CA HIS A 568 -18.90 0.78 6.85
C HIS A 568 -18.31 -0.15 5.80
N VAL A 569 -17.33 -0.94 6.23
CA VAL A 569 -16.70 -2.03 5.48
C VAL A 569 -17.00 -3.34 6.18
N THR A 570 -17.31 -4.36 5.39
CA THR A 570 -17.52 -5.73 5.86
C THR A 570 -16.43 -6.63 5.27
N VAL A 571 -15.81 -7.42 6.13
CA VAL A 571 -14.76 -8.38 5.82
C VAL A 571 -15.28 -9.76 6.19
N PHE A 572 -15.28 -10.70 5.24
CA PHE A 572 -15.98 -11.98 5.41
C PHE A 572 -15.38 -13.08 4.53
N PRO A 573 -15.56 -14.37 4.89
CA PRO A 573 -15.24 -15.48 3.99
C PRO A 573 -16.00 -15.31 2.67
N CYS A 574 -15.31 -15.42 1.54
CA CYS A 574 -15.97 -15.24 0.24
C CYS A 574 -17.16 -16.20 0.07
N GLY A 575 -18.33 -15.66 -0.26
CA GLY A 575 -19.60 -16.37 -0.28
C GLY A 575 -20.75 -15.45 0.15
N LYS A 576 -21.54 -15.88 1.15
CA LYS A 576 -22.67 -15.12 1.67
C LYS A 576 -22.17 -13.96 2.53
N GLN A 577 -22.46 -12.73 2.10
CA GLN A 577 -22.14 -11.53 2.88
C GLN A 577 -22.95 -11.49 4.20
N PRO A 578 -22.30 -11.29 5.35
CA PRO A 578 -22.99 -11.12 6.63
C PRO A 578 -23.54 -9.70 6.79
N THR A 579 -24.40 -9.49 7.79
CA THR A 579 -24.94 -8.16 8.15
C THR A 579 -24.04 -7.39 9.13
N THR A 580 -22.87 -7.93 9.45
CA THR A 580 -21.90 -7.34 10.39
C THR A 580 -21.00 -6.33 9.69
N SER A 581 -20.37 -5.44 10.46
CA SER A 581 -19.46 -4.41 9.95
C SER A 581 -18.14 -4.46 10.72
N ASN A 582 -17.01 -4.42 10.03
CA ASN A 582 -15.68 -4.44 10.64
C ASN A 582 -15.11 -3.03 10.85
N VAL A 583 -15.23 -2.15 9.86
CA VAL A 583 -14.69 -0.78 9.95
C VAL A 583 -15.82 0.21 9.71
N ASN A 584 -15.95 1.23 10.55
CA ASN A 584 -16.88 2.34 10.33
C ASN A 584 -16.08 3.64 10.24
N ALA A 585 -16.36 4.44 9.21
CA ALA A 585 -15.66 5.69 8.95
C ALA A 585 -16.66 6.81 8.66
N ALA A 586 -16.43 7.99 9.27
CA ALA A 586 -17.08 9.22 8.87
C ALA A 586 -16.34 9.88 7.69
N PRO A 587 -16.94 10.85 6.98
CA PRO A 587 -16.30 11.53 5.86
C PRO A 587 -14.92 12.10 6.22
N GLY A 588 -13.95 11.93 5.33
CA GLY A 588 -12.57 12.41 5.49
C GLY A 588 -11.73 11.67 6.54
N GLN A 589 -12.30 10.76 7.33
CA GLN A 589 -11.54 10.03 8.35
C GLN A 589 -10.79 8.84 7.75
N THR A 590 -9.49 8.73 8.08
CA THR A 590 -8.72 7.51 7.84
C THR A 590 -8.69 6.69 9.11
N VAL A 591 -9.26 5.49 9.07
CA VAL A 591 -9.37 4.60 10.24
C VAL A 591 -9.15 3.15 9.84
N ALA A 592 -8.60 2.38 10.77
CA ALA A 592 -8.32 0.97 10.60
C ALA A 592 -8.99 0.14 11.69
N ASN A 593 -9.32 -1.10 11.38
CA ASN A 593 -9.66 -2.10 12.38
C ASN A 593 -9.02 -3.44 12.02
N GLY A 594 -8.44 -4.10 13.02
CA GLY A 594 -8.01 -5.49 12.93
C GLY A 594 -9.21 -6.40 12.68
N ALA A 595 -8.98 -7.54 12.05
CA ALA A 595 -10.01 -8.55 11.85
C ALA A 595 -9.38 -9.94 11.82
N MET A 596 -9.99 -10.86 12.58
CA MET A 596 -9.70 -12.29 12.53
C MET A 596 -10.83 -12.92 11.73
N VAL A 597 -10.52 -13.42 10.52
CA VAL A 597 -11.55 -13.78 9.54
C VAL A 597 -11.32 -15.16 8.99
N LYS A 598 -12.39 -15.96 9.00
CA LYS A 598 -12.46 -17.25 8.30
C LYS A 598 -12.21 -17.05 6.80
N LEU A 599 -11.43 -17.96 6.20
CA LEU A 599 -11.26 -18.03 4.75
C LEU A 599 -12.32 -18.95 4.14
N SER A 600 -12.67 -18.72 2.88
CA SER A 600 -13.49 -19.66 2.11
C SER A 600 -12.77 -21.01 1.96
N GLY A 601 -13.48 -22.05 1.49
CA GLY A 601 -12.85 -23.34 1.17
C GLY A 601 -11.74 -23.27 0.09
N SER A 602 -11.67 -22.16 -0.66
CA SER A 602 -10.61 -21.84 -1.62
C SER A 602 -9.50 -20.95 -1.03
N GLY A 603 -9.51 -20.65 0.27
CA GLY A 603 -8.52 -19.80 0.92
C GLY A 603 -8.68 -18.30 0.65
N GLN A 604 -9.91 -17.84 0.36
CA GLN A 604 -10.19 -16.45 -0.04
C GLN A 604 -10.90 -15.63 1.04
N LEU A 605 -10.58 -14.35 1.06
CA LEU A 605 -11.20 -13.30 1.86
C LEU A 605 -11.93 -12.31 0.95
N CYS A 606 -13.13 -11.88 1.34
CA CYS A 606 -13.90 -10.87 0.63
C CYS A 606 -14.04 -9.60 1.47
N VAL A 607 -13.88 -8.45 0.81
CA VAL A 607 -14.06 -7.13 1.42
C VAL A 607 -15.05 -6.33 0.57
N THR A 608 -16.03 -5.69 1.21
CA THR A 608 -16.98 -4.79 0.54
C THR A 608 -17.17 -3.52 1.34
N SER A 609 -17.43 -2.42 0.64
CA SER A 609 -17.70 -1.12 1.27
C SER A 609 -19.11 -0.65 0.93
N LEU A 610 -19.85 -0.16 1.93
CA LEU A 610 -21.21 0.37 1.74
C LEU A 610 -21.24 1.56 0.77
N LYS A 611 -20.18 2.37 0.76
CA LYS A 611 -20.03 3.56 -0.10
C LYS A 611 -18.64 3.58 -0.72
N SER A 612 -18.46 4.42 -1.74
CA SER A 612 -17.17 4.56 -2.41
C SER A 612 -16.07 5.03 -1.45
N THR A 613 -14.94 4.32 -1.40
CA THR A 613 -13.77 4.70 -0.59
C THR A 613 -12.51 3.99 -1.05
N HIS A 614 -11.34 4.49 -0.66
CA HIS A 614 -10.13 3.68 -0.74
C HIS A 614 -10.07 2.70 0.43
N LEU A 615 -9.64 1.48 0.13
CA LEU A 615 -9.37 0.39 1.06
C LEU A 615 -7.91 -0.05 0.96
N ILE A 616 -7.36 -0.42 2.10
CA ILE A 616 -6.05 -1.08 2.25
C ILE A 616 -6.27 -2.31 3.13
N VAL A 617 -5.65 -3.44 2.77
CA VAL A 617 -5.66 -4.66 3.56
C VAL A 617 -4.22 -5.11 3.77
N ASP A 618 -3.79 -5.14 5.02
CA ASP A 618 -2.49 -5.64 5.46
C ASP A 618 -2.71 -6.99 6.20
N ILE A 619 -1.76 -7.93 6.13
CA ILE A 619 -1.83 -9.23 6.81
C ILE A 619 -0.62 -9.40 7.74
N ASN A 620 -0.83 -10.02 8.90
CA ASN A 620 0.21 -10.24 9.92
C ASN A 620 0.24 -11.68 10.49
N GLY A 621 -0.67 -12.55 10.06
CA GLY A 621 -0.69 -13.95 10.48
C GLY A 621 -1.85 -14.74 9.90
N VAL A 622 -1.78 -16.06 10.02
CA VAL A 622 -2.83 -17.00 9.60
C VAL A 622 -3.01 -18.11 10.63
N TRP A 623 -4.15 -18.77 10.59
CA TRP A 623 -4.37 -20.04 11.29
C TRP A 623 -4.54 -21.17 10.29
N SER A 624 -3.88 -22.31 10.51
CA SER A 624 -3.82 -23.45 9.60
C SER A 624 -3.95 -24.79 10.31
#